data_AF-A0A1F9P7I6-F1
#
_entry.id   AF-A0A1F9P7I6-F1
#
_cell.length_a   1.000
_cell.length_b   1.000
_cell.length_c   1.000
_cell.angle_alpha   90.00
_cell.angle_beta   90.00
_cell.angle_gamma   90.00
#
_symmetry.space_group_name_H-M   'P 1'
#
loop_
_entity.id
_entity.type
_entity.pdbx_description
1 polymer ?
#
loop_
_entity_poly.entity_id
_entity_poly.type
_entity_poly.pdbx_seq_one_letter_code
_entity_poly.pdbx_strand_id
1 'polypeptide(L)'
;MVEKPEQGTNWESFIKMLLIKLDIPTKEDLVFLNSRLDRLEQLLNQKKTGKPVQAKPAESRKSASSIVLEVIGNHPKGADFKIIQTATGFNEKKLRNIIFRLDKIKKIKRVKRGSYQKIERN
;
A
#
# COMPACT_ATOMS: atom_id res chain seq x y z
N MET A 1 7.32 -32.25 65.92
CA MET A 1 7.32 -32.41 64.46
C MET A 1 5.90 -32.57 64.01
N VAL A 2 5.36 -31.62 63.24
CA VAL A 2 4.04 -31.72 62.62
C VAL A 2 4.27 -31.47 61.14
N GLU A 3 4.34 -32.54 60.36
CA GLU A 3 4.36 -32.47 58.91
C GLU A 3 3.00 -31.93 58.45
N LYS A 4 3.02 -30.78 57.76
CA LYS A 4 1.83 -30.11 57.24
C LYS A 4 1.62 -30.59 55.79
N PRO A 5 0.39 -30.92 55.38
CA PRO A 5 0.16 -31.81 54.25
C PRO A 5 0.41 -31.13 52.89
N GLU A 6 1.11 -31.83 51.99
CA GLU A 6 1.40 -31.46 50.60
C GLU A 6 0.16 -31.44 49.67
N GLN A 7 -1.04 -31.36 50.23
CA GLN A 7 -2.30 -31.50 49.50
C GLN A 7 -2.68 -30.24 48.69
N GLY A 8 -2.18 -29.07 49.06
CA GLY A 8 -2.45 -27.81 48.35
C GLY A 8 -1.84 -27.76 46.96
N THR A 9 -0.64 -28.30 46.77
CA THR A 9 0.07 -28.31 45.48
C THR A 9 -0.55 -29.30 44.50
N ASN A 10 -1.09 -30.41 45.00
CA ASN A 10 -1.63 -31.47 44.16
C ASN A 10 -2.96 -31.06 43.50
N TRP A 11 -3.87 -30.43 44.26
CA TRP A 11 -5.19 -30.03 43.75
C TRP A 11 -5.12 -28.93 42.68
N GLU A 12 -4.25 -27.94 42.87
CA GLU A 12 -4.01 -26.90 41.86
C GLU A 12 -3.44 -27.50 40.57
N SER A 13 -2.55 -28.49 40.68
CA SER A 13 -1.99 -29.20 39.52
C SER A 13 -3.06 -30.02 38.77
N PHE A 14 -4.00 -30.66 39.49
CA PHE A 14 -5.14 -31.33 38.88
C PHE A 14 -6.07 -30.36 38.14
N ILE A 15 -6.34 -29.18 38.72
CA ILE A 15 -7.15 -28.14 38.07
C ILE A 15 -6.43 -27.63 36.82
N LYS A 16 -5.12 -27.33 36.89
CA LYS A 16 -4.33 -26.91 35.73
C LYS A 16 -4.35 -27.98 34.62
N MET A 17 -4.16 -29.24 34.98
CA MET A 17 -4.22 -30.35 34.02
C MET A 17 -5.61 -30.51 33.38
N LEU A 18 -6.68 -30.31 34.16
CA LEU A 18 -8.06 -30.38 33.67
C LEU A 18 -8.38 -29.21 32.73
N LEU A 19 -7.92 -28.00 33.04
CA LEU A 19 -8.08 -26.83 32.17
C LEU A 19 -7.37 -27.02 30.82
N ILE A 20 -6.14 -27.56 30.84
CA ILE A 20 -5.39 -27.89 29.61
C ILE A 20 -6.14 -28.94 28.78
N LYS A 21 -6.70 -29.98 29.42
CA LYS A 21 -7.41 -31.06 28.71
C LYS A 21 -8.75 -30.62 28.11
N LEU A 22 -9.35 -29.56 28.64
CA LEU A 22 -10.60 -28.97 28.14
C LEU A 22 -10.37 -27.78 27.18
N ASP A 23 -9.12 -27.50 26.80
CA ASP A 23 -8.73 -26.33 25.98
C ASP A 23 -9.19 -24.98 26.58
N ILE A 24 -9.34 -24.91 27.90
CA ILE A 24 -9.78 -23.68 28.58
C ILE A 24 -8.54 -22.84 28.89
N PRO A 25 -8.39 -21.62 28.32
CA PRO A 25 -7.24 -20.77 28.58
C PRO A 25 -7.20 -20.34 30.05
N THR A 26 -6.03 -20.48 30.67
CA THR A 26 -5.81 -20.08 32.07
C THR A 26 -5.59 -18.57 32.14
N LYS A 27 -5.77 -17.96 33.32
CA LYS A 27 -5.48 -16.53 33.54
C LYS A 27 -4.04 -16.16 33.12
N GLU A 28 -3.09 -17.06 33.33
CA GLU A 28 -1.69 -16.90 32.92
C GLU A 28 -1.56 -16.74 31.39
N ASP A 29 -2.32 -17.53 30.62
CA ASP A 29 -2.32 -17.48 29.16
C ASP A 29 -2.89 -16.16 28.63
N LEU A 30 -3.95 -15.64 29.28
CA LEU A 30 -4.52 -14.34 28.93
C LEU A 30 -3.55 -13.19 29.20
N VAL A 31 -2.84 -13.24 30.34
CA VAL A 31 -1.80 -12.24 30.68
C VAL A 31 -0.65 -12.30 29.67
N PHE A 32 -0.25 -13.52 29.26
CA PHE A 32 0.78 -13.71 28.26
C PHE A 32 0.38 -13.17 26.87
N LEU A 33 -0.88 -13.39 26.46
CA LEU A 33 -1.41 -12.83 25.21
C LEU A 33 -1.43 -11.31 25.23
N ASN A 34 -1.89 -10.69 26.32
CA ASN A 34 -1.86 -9.24 26.48
C ASN A 34 -0.43 -8.70 26.43
N SER A 35 0.52 -9.35 27.11
CA SER A 35 1.93 -8.95 27.07
C SER A 35 2.55 -9.04 25.67
N ARG A 36 2.16 -10.05 24.88
CA ARG A 36 2.56 -10.16 23.47
C ARG A 36 1.94 -9.07 22.61
N LEU A 37 0.68 -8.72 22.87
CA LEU A 37 -0.03 -7.66 22.18
C LEU A 37 0.60 -6.29 22.47
N ASP A 38 0.94 -6.00 23.73
CA ASP A 38 1.66 -4.78 24.13
C ASP A 38 3.00 -4.65 23.41
N ARG A 39 3.76 -5.76 23.29
CA ARG A 39 5.02 -5.76 22.54
C ARG A 39 4.82 -5.44 21.07
N LEU A 40 3.77 -5.98 20.44
CA LEU A 40 3.44 -5.66 19.05
C LEU A 40 3.04 -4.19 18.89
N GLU A 41 2.26 -3.66 19.82
CA GLU A 41 1.88 -2.25 19.82
C GLU A 41 3.10 -1.34 19.95
N GLN A 42 4.04 -1.66 20.84
CA GLN A 42 5.30 -0.94 20.99
C GLN A 42 6.14 -0.96 19.71
N LEU A 43 6.27 -2.11 19.05
CA LEU A 43 7.01 -2.23 17.79
C LEU A 43 6.34 -1.44 16.65
N LEU A 44 5.01 -1.47 16.57
CA LEU A 44 4.26 -0.68 15.59
C LEU A 44 4.39 0.81 15.86
N ASN A 45 4.32 1.24 17.11
CA ASN A 45 4.47 2.64 17.49
C ASN A 45 5.92 3.12 17.27
N GLN A 46 6.93 2.30 17.55
CA GLN A 46 8.33 2.60 17.24
C GLN A 46 8.56 2.74 15.72
N LYS A 47 7.88 1.94 14.89
CA LYS A 47 7.93 2.09 13.43
C LYS A 47 7.25 3.38 12.95
N LYS A 48 6.23 3.87 13.66
CA LYS A 48 5.56 5.16 13.37
C LYS A 48 6.36 6.37 13.85
N THR A 49 7.20 6.23 14.88
CA THR A 49 8.08 7.31 15.40
C THR A 49 9.42 7.40 14.68
N GLY A 50 9.75 6.46 13.80
CA GLY A 50 10.69 6.74 12.72
C GLY A 50 10.17 7.97 11.98
N LYS A 51 10.88 9.10 12.11
CA LYS A 51 10.59 10.37 11.43
C LYS A 51 9.96 10.04 10.08
N PRO A 52 8.79 10.62 9.71
CA PRO A 52 8.39 10.53 8.32
C PRO A 52 9.62 11.01 7.57
N VAL A 53 10.21 10.12 6.77
CA VAL A 53 11.20 10.56 5.81
C VAL A 53 10.39 11.59 5.04
N GLN A 54 10.65 12.86 5.33
CA GLN A 54 10.20 13.94 4.49
C GLN A 54 10.86 13.57 3.19
N ALA A 55 10.11 12.84 2.37
CA ALA A 55 10.42 12.69 0.98
C ALA A 55 10.51 14.15 0.57
N LYS A 56 11.75 14.64 0.40
CA LYS A 56 12.02 15.89 -0.30
C LYS A 56 11.01 15.89 -1.43
N PRO A 57 10.13 16.90 -1.57
CA PRO A 57 9.10 16.87 -2.59
C PRO A 57 9.84 16.51 -3.86
N ALA A 58 9.62 15.28 -4.32
CA ALA A 58 10.38 14.76 -5.43
C ALA A 58 9.92 15.66 -6.54
N GLU A 59 10.78 16.61 -6.96
CA GLU A 59 10.55 17.51 -8.08
C GLU A 59 9.72 16.75 -9.07
N SER A 60 8.44 17.14 -9.14
CA SER A 60 7.35 16.26 -9.53
C SER A 60 7.79 15.45 -10.72
N ARG A 61 8.15 14.18 -10.52
CA ARG A 61 8.49 13.30 -11.64
C ARG A 61 7.19 13.17 -12.39
N LYS A 62 6.98 14.09 -13.34
CA LYS A 62 5.74 14.21 -14.09
C LYS A 62 5.47 12.81 -14.60
N SER A 63 4.32 12.26 -14.22
CA SER A 63 3.95 10.92 -14.65
C SER A 63 4.09 10.85 -16.17
N ALA A 64 4.52 9.71 -16.71
CA ALA A 64 4.65 9.54 -18.15
C ALA A 64 3.35 9.92 -18.89
N SER A 65 2.19 9.74 -18.25
CA SER A 65 0.89 10.20 -18.75
C SER A 65 0.75 11.72 -18.77
N SER A 66 1.27 12.42 -17.76
CA SER A 66 1.24 13.88 -17.67
C SER A 66 2.15 14.50 -18.73
N ILE A 67 3.33 13.94 -18.97
CA ILE A 67 4.25 14.40 -20.02
C ILE A 67 3.59 14.27 -21.40
N VAL A 68 3.00 13.11 -21.71
CA VAL A 68 2.28 12.91 -22.98
C VAL A 68 1.09 13.85 -23.11
N LEU A 69 0.36 14.11 -22.03
CA LEU A 69 -0.77 15.03 -22.05
C LEU A 69 -0.34 16.48 -22.30
N GLU A 70 0.79 16.91 -21.72
CA GLU A 70 1.38 18.23 -21.99
C GLU A 70 1.79 18.36 -23.47
N VAL A 71 2.48 17.36 -24.03
CA VAL A 71 2.85 17.36 -25.45
C VAL A 71 1.61 17.45 -26.35
N ILE A 72 0.56 16.67 -26.07
CA ILE A 72 -0.70 16.72 -26.84
C ILE A 72 -1.39 18.08 -26.67
N GLY A 73 -1.33 18.69 -25.49
CA GLY A 73 -1.90 20.01 -25.22
C GLY A 73 -1.18 21.15 -25.94
N ASN A 74 0.14 21.04 -26.11
CA ASN A 74 0.95 22.03 -26.84
C ASN A 74 0.69 22.05 -28.36
N HIS A 75 -0.03 21.06 -28.90
CA HIS A 75 -0.37 20.98 -30.31
C HIS A 75 -1.89 21.17 -30.54
N PRO A 76 -2.37 22.42 -30.71
CA PRO A 76 -3.81 22.71 -30.83
C PRO A 76 -4.47 22.11 -32.09
N LYS A 77 -3.68 21.81 -33.14
CA LYS A 77 -4.13 21.15 -34.38
C LYS A 77 -4.20 19.62 -34.28
N GLY A 78 -3.86 19.05 -33.12
CA GLY A 78 -3.69 17.61 -32.93
C GLY A 78 -2.24 17.20 -33.04
N ALA A 79 -1.81 16.29 -32.15
CA ALA A 79 -0.47 15.72 -32.12
C ALA A 79 -0.48 14.35 -32.79
N ASP A 80 0.37 14.16 -33.80
CA ASP A 80 0.57 12.87 -34.45
C ASP A 80 1.43 11.94 -33.57
N PHE A 81 1.17 10.64 -33.68
CA PHE A 81 1.87 9.60 -32.91
C PHE A 81 3.40 9.71 -33.03
N LYS A 82 3.92 10.01 -34.23
CA LYS A 82 5.36 10.21 -34.46
C LYS A 82 5.88 11.45 -33.73
N ILE A 83 5.13 12.55 -33.72
CA ILE A 83 5.52 13.79 -33.04
C ILE A 83 5.62 13.55 -31.53
N ILE A 84 4.62 12.87 -30.96
CA ILE A 84 4.59 12.54 -29.53
C ILE A 84 5.74 11.58 -29.18
N GLN A 85 6.05 10.63 -30.05
CA GLN A 85 7.16 9.70 -29.86
C GLN A 85 8.51 10.42 -29.85
N THR A 86 8.76 11.31 -30.82
CA THR A 86 10.00 12.09 -30.88
C THR A 86 10.13 13.04 -29.69
N ALA A 87 9.03 13.69 -29.26
CA ALA A 87 9.04 14.61 -28.13
C ALA A 87 9.24 13.93 -26.77
N THR A 88 8.74 12.68 -26.60
CA THR A 88 8.78 11.98 -25.31
C THR A 88 9.87 10.92 -25.20
N GLY A 89 10.41 10.44 -26.32
CA GLY A 89 11.38 9.35 -26.35
C GLY A 89 10.82 8.00 -25.89
N PHE A 90 9.50 7.86 -25.78
CA PHE A 90 8.89 6.61 -25.33
C PHE A 90 8.83 5.56 -26.45
N ASN A 91 9.09 4.30 -26.07
CA ASN A 91 8.91 3.16 -26.97
C ASN A 91 7.43 3.05 -27.41
N GLU A 92 7.18 2.56 -28.62
CA GLU A 92 5.87 2.50 -29.27
C GLU A 92 4.80 1.84 -28.37
N LYS A 93 5.12 0.68 -27.79
CA LYS A 93 4.21 -0.05 -26.89
C LYS A 93 3.84 0.79 -25.67
N LYS A 94 4.81 1.48 -25.06
CA LYS A 94 4.60 2.32 -23.88
C LYS A 94 3.71 3.52 -24.22
N LEU A 95 3.99 4.18 -25.34
CA LEU A 95 3.23 5.32 -25.81
C LEU A 95 1.77 4.94 -26.12
N ARG A 96 1.56 3.81 -26.82
CA ARG A 96 0.22 3.27 -27.13
C ARG A 96 -0.59 2.98 -25.86
N ASN A 97 0.05 2.38 -24.84
CA ASN A 97 -0.61 2.12 -23.56
C ASN A 97 -0.99 3.41 -22.82
N ILE A 98 -0.13 4.44 -22.86
CA ILE A 98 -0.42 5.73 -22.24
C ILE A 98 -1.59 6.41 -22.96
N ILE A 99 -1.58 6.44 -24.30
CA ILE A 99 -2.67 6.98 -25.12
C ILE A 99 -3.99 6.27 -24.82
N PHE A 100 -3.98 4.93 -24.78
CA PHE A 100 -5.17 4.14 -24.44
C PHE A 100 -5.75 4.51 -23.07
N ARG A 101 -4.88 4.71 -22.06
CA ARG A 101 -5.32 5.15 -20.72
C ARG A 101 -5.88 6.57 -20.73
N LEU A 102 -5.24 7.49 -21.45
CA LEU A 102 -5.68 8.88 -21.56
C LEU A 102 -7.04 9.01 -22.28
N ASP A 103 -7.25 8.18 -23.31
CA ASP A 103 -8.52 8.07 -24.03
C ASP A 103 -9.62 7.49 -23.13
N LYS A 104 -9.31 6.43 -22.36
CA LYS A 104 -10.24 5.83 -21.37
C LYS A 104 -10.69 6.85 -20.31
N ILE A 105 -9.80 7.74 -19.87
CA ILE A 105 -10.10 8.79 -18.88
C ILE A 105 -10.72 10.03 -19.55
N LYS A 106 -10.92 10.02 -20.87
CA LYS A 106 -11.48 11.12 -21.67
C LYS A 106 -10.70 12.43 -21.56
N LYS A 107 -9.37 12.35 -21.39
CA LYS A 107 -8.47 13.53 -21.40
C LYS A 107 -8.03 13.92 -22.81
N ILE A 108 -8.08 12.98 -23.75
CA ILE A 108 -7.76 13.19 -25.15
C ILE A 108 -8.89 12.64 -26.03
N LYS A 109 -9.00 13.16 -27.24
CA LYS A 109 -9.87 12.67 -28.30
C LYS A 109 -9.02 12.31 -29.50
N ARG A 110 -9.39 11.23 -30.18
CA ARG A 110 -8.82 10.90 -31.48
C ARG A 110 -9.52 11.70 -32.58
N VAL A 111 -8.75 12.51 -33.32
CA VAL A 111 -9.27 13.33 -34.43
C VAL A 111 -9.19 12.54 -35.75
N LYS A 112 -8.05 11.89 -36.01
CA LYS A 112 -7.81 11.02 -37.17
C LYS A 112 -6.99 9.81 -36.76
N ARG A 113 -6.80 8.83 -37.66
CA ARG A 113 -5.92 7.68 -37.37
C ARG A 113 -4.50 8.17 -37.10
N GLY A 114 -4.04 7.99 -35.86
CA GLY A 114 -2.71 8.39 -35.41
C GLY A 114 -2.59 9.85 -34.94
N SER A 115 -3.69 10.61 -34.87
CA SER A 115 -3.69 12.01 -34.44
C SER A 115 -4.65 12.24 -33.27
N TYR A 116 -4.16 12.90 -32.21
CA TYR A 116 -4.82 13.05 -30.93
C TYR A 116 -4.88 14.52 -30.49
N GLN A 117 -6.00 14.94 -29.92
CA GLN A 117 -6.22 16.31 -29.42
C GLN A 117 -6.63 16.25 -27.95
N LYS A 118 -6.15 17.19 -27.13
CA LYS A 118 -6.55 17.31 -25.72
C LYS A 118 -8.01 17.75 -25.65
N ILE A 119 -8.80 17.11 -24.79
CA ILE A 119 -10.14 17.57 -24.44
C ILE A 119 -9.98 18.50 -23.23
N GLU A 120 -10.26 19.78 -23.41
CA GLU A 120 -10.38 20.68 -22.27
C GLU A 120 -11.77 20.48 -21.68
N ARG A 121 -11.81 20.01 -20.43
CA ARG A 121 -13.06 19.94 -19.67
C ARG A 121 -13.34 21.36 -19.19
N ASN A 122 -14.40 21.96 -19.73
CA ASN A 122 -15.00 23.17 -19.16
C ASN A 122 -15.75 22.81 -17.86
#